data_AF-A0A2V5NWT3-F1
#
_entry.id   AF-A0A2V5NWT3-F1
#
_cell.length_a   1.000
_cell.length_b   1.000
_cell.length_c   1.000
_cell.angle_alpha   90.00
_cell.angle_beta   90.00
_cell.angle_gamma   90.00
#
_symmetry.space_group_name_H-M   'P 1'
#
loop_
_entity.id
_entity.type
_entity.pdbx_description
1 polymer ?
#
loop_
_entity_poly.entity_id
_entity_poly.type
_entity_poly.pdbx_seq_one_letter_code
_entity_poly.pdbx_strand_id
1 'polypeptide(L)'
;MKLTGTILRCLARKVNSGGKETYVTNLLVLDPDNSTGTNYAVEVWDEKPHDLRLMSEIALTVIGVVNKNSGVPAFRAVIAPRFEAEKAPAAA
;
A
#
# COMPACT_ATOMS: atom_id res chain seq x y z
N MET A 1 -5.35 -4.50 -10.08
CA MET A 1 -5.83 -3.10 -9.98
C MET A 1 -4.70 -2.26 -9.42
N LYS A 2 -4.50 -1.03 -9.93
CA LYS A 2 -3.56 -0.07 -9.32
C LYS A 2 -4.32 0.78 -8.31
N LEU A 3 -3.72 1.03 -7.15
CA LEU A 3 -4.25 1.92 -6.12
C LEU A 3 -3.16 2.91 -5.76
N THR A 4 -3.39 4.19 -6.03
CA THR A 4 -2.51 5.28 -5.59
C THR A 4 -3.24 6.06 -4.51
N GLY A 5 -2.54 6.50 -3.48
CA GLY A 5 -3.19 7.28 -2.43
C GLY A 5 -2.27 7.70 -1.30
N THR A 6 -2.85 8.27 -0.26
CA THR A 6 -2.15 8.74 0.93
C THR A 6 -2.30 7.75 2.08
N ILE A 7 -1.19 7.44 2.76
CA ILE A 7 -1.19 6.53 3.90
C ILE A 7 -1.74 7.25 5.15
N LEU A 8 -2.94 6.89 5.59
CA LEU A 8 -3.56 7.42 6.82
C LEU A 8 -3.23 6.59 8.06
N ARG A 9 -2.96 5.29 7.88
CA ARG A 9 -2.51 4.39 8.94
C ARG A 9 -1.44 3.46 8.40
N CYS A 10 -0.42 3.18 9.21
CA CYS A 10 0.68 2.27 8.89
C CYS A 10 1.02 1.47 10.15
N LEU A 11 0.74 0.17 10.14
CA LEU A 11 1.10 -0.74 11.21
C LEU A 11 1.87 -1.93 10.65
N ALA A 12 3.17 -1.94 10.88
CA ALA A 12 4.04 -3.05 10.52
C ALA A 12 3.99 -4.14 11.58
N ARG A 13 3.95 -5.39 11.15
CA ARG A 13 4.07 -6.58 11.99
C ARG A 13 4.88 -7.66 11.30
N LYS A 14 5.55 -8.48 12.09
CA LYS A 14 6.21 -9.69 11.63
C LYS A 14 5.28 -10.87 11.84
N VAL A 15 5.15 -11.73 10.84
CA VAL A 15 4.38 -12.97 10.91
C VAL A 15 5.28 -14.14 10.49
N ASN A 16 5.09 -15.29 11.11
CA ASN A 16 5.72 -16.52 10.66
C ASN A 16 4.73 -17.23 9.73
N SER A 17 5.04 -17.26 8.43
CA SER A 17 4.23 -17.93 7.43
C SER A 17 5.08 -19.00 6.74
N GLY A 18 4.66 -20.27 6.84
CA GLY A 18 5.36 -21.38 6.19
C GLY A 18 6.83 -21.56 6.61
N GLY A 19 7.18 -21.22 7.85
CA GLY A 19 8.55 -21.35 8.37
C GLY A 19 9.52 -20.26 7.89
N LYS A 20 9.04 -19.25 7.15
CA LYS A 20 9.81 -18.08 6.75
C LYS A 20 9.35 -16.84 7.53
N GLU A 21 10.30 -15.95 7.75
CA GLU A 21 9.99 -14.62 8.27
C GLU A 21 9.30 -13.81 7.18
N THR A 22 8.12 -13.29 7.47
CA THR A 22 7.35 -12.47 6.54
C THR A 22 6.93 -11.19 7.24
N TYR A 23 7.05 -10.08 6.54
CA TYR A 23 6.70 -8.76 7.03
C TYR A 23 5.39 -8.33 6.39
N VAL A 24 4.44 -7.95 7.24
CA VAL A 24 3.13 -7.49 6.81
C VAL A 24 2.94 -6.08 7.32
N THR A 25 2.60 -5.16 6.42
CA THR A 25 2.19 -3.80 6.81
C THR A 25 0.73 -3.62 6.50
N ASN A 26 -0.06 -3.39 7.54
CA ASN A 26 -1.47 -3.02 7.44
C ASN A 26 -1.59 -1.51 7.24
N LEU A 27 -2.19 -1.13 6.11
CA LEU A 27 -2.38 0.25 5.69
C LEU A 27 -3.86 0.63 5.69
N LEU A 28 -4.13 1.90 5.98
CA LEU A 28 -5.35 2.57 5.54
C LEU A 28 -4.94 3.61 4.50
N VAL A 29 -5.40 3.45 3.26
CA VAL A 29 -5.04 4.30 2.14
C VAL A 29 -6.25 5.12 1.72
N LEU A 30 -6.10 6.44 1.70
CA LEU A 30 -7.08 7.35 1.11
C LEU A 30 -6.81 7.48 -0.39
N ASP A 31 -7.80 7.12 -1.20
CA ASP A 31 -7.76 7.34 -2.64
C ASP A 31 -8.27 8.76 -2.97
N PRO A 32 -7.41 9.66 -3.48
CA PRO A 32 -7.79 11.03 -3.76
C PRO A 32 -8.71 11.16 -4.98
N ASP A 33 -8.68 10.21 -5.91
CA ASP A 33 -9.48 10.25 -7.14
C ASP A 33 -10.91 9.78 -6.90
N ASN A 34 -11.15 9.10 -5.78
CA ASN A 34 -12.48 8.73 -5.37
C ASN A 34 -13.14 9.87 -4.58
N SER A 35 -13.95 10.67 -5.26
CA SER A 35 -14.65 11.85 -4.75
C SER A 35 -15.55 11.61 -3.51
N THR A 36 -15.73 10.36 -3.11
CA THR A 36 -16.45 9.97 -1.88
C THR A 36 -15.54 9.86 -0.65
N GLY A 37 -14.22 10.02 -0.80
CA GLY A 37 -13.25 9.84 0.29
C GLY A 37 -13.13 8.38 0.73
N THR A 38 -13.27 7.44 -0.21
CA THR A 38 -13.20 6.00 0.12
C THR A 38 -11.82 5.64 0.62
N ASN A 39 -11.77 5.12 1.84
CA ASN A 39 -10.57 4.53 2.41
C ASN A 39 -10.49 3.05 2.03
N TYR A 40 -9.29 2.57 1.80
CA TYR A 40 -8.99 1.17 1.54
C TYR A 40 -8.12 0.60 2.65
N ALA A 41 -8.57 -0.51 3.24
CA ALA A 41 -7.71 -1.30 4.11
C ALA A 41 -6.83 -2.18 3.22
N VAL A 42 -5.51 -2.13 3.41
CA VAL A 42 -4.58 -2.88 2.55
C VAL A 42 -3.57 -3.63 3.40
N GLU A 43 -3.32 -4.89 3.07
CA GLU A 43 -2.18 -5.63 3.58
C GLU A 43 -1.09 -5.72 2.52
N VAL A 44 0.08 -5.20 2.83
CA VAL A 44 1.29 -5.35 2.02
C VAL A 44 2.16 -6.44 2.63
N TRP A 45 2.54 -7.42 1.83
CA TRP A 45 3.31 -8.59 2.26
C TRP A 45 4.64 -8.63 1.52
N ASP A 46 5.74 -8.84 2.26
CA ASP A 46 7.09 -8.96 1.70
C ASP A 46 7.99 -9.81 2.63
N GLU A 47 9.11 -10.29 2.10
CA GLU A 47 10.17 -10.97 2.84
C GLU A 47 11.08 -9.98 3.59
N LYS A 48 10.93 -8.67 3.34
CA LYS A 48 11.68 -7.58 4.00
C LYS A 48 10.75 -6.56 4.66
N PRO A 49 11.21 -5.86 5.71
CA PRO A 49 10.46 -4.73 6.27
C PRO A 49 10.23 -3.64 5.23
N HIS A 50 9.05 -3.01 5.28
CA HIS A 50 8.70 -1.88 4.42
C HIS A 50 9.10 -0.54 5.07
N ASP A 51 9.75 0.35 4.34
CA ASP A 51 9.96 1.75 4.75
C ASP A 51 8.78 2.60 4.26
N LEU A 52 7.69 2.56 5.01
CA LEU A 52 6.47 3.33 4.74
C LEU A 52 6.20 4.33 5.86
N ARG A 53 5.77 5.53 5.48
CA ARG A 53 5.53 6.63 6.42
C ARG A 53 4.06 7.05 6.39
N LEU A 54 3.56 7.49 7.54
CA LEU A 54 2.24 8.13 7.59
C LEU A 54 2.26 9.41 6.75
N MET A 55 1.12 9.71 6.14
CA MET A 55 0.87 10.88 5.29
C MET A 55 1.74 10.98 4.03
N SER A 56 2.48 9.93 3.67
CA SER A 56 3.17 9.87 2.37
C SER A 56 2.28 9.25 1.29
N GLU A 57 2.56 9.61 0.04
CA GLU A 57 1.97 8.94 -1.12
C GLU A 57 2.50 7.52 -1.27
N ILE A 58 1.62 6.64 -1.75
CA ILE A 58 1.96 5.26 -2.07
C ILE A 58 1.25 4.83 -3.35
N ALA A 59 1.96 4.05 -4.17
CA ALA A 59 1.40 3.33 -5.29
C ALA A 59 1.46 1.83 -4.99
N LEU A 60 0.32 1.16 -5.14
CA LEU A 60 0.13 -0.24 -4.80
C LEU A 60 -0.44 -1.00 -6.00
N THR A 61 0.02 -2.24 -6.16
CA THR A 61 -0.60 -3.19 -7.08
C THR A 61 -1.41 -4.18 -6.25
N VAL A 62 -2.74 -4.08 -6.34
CA VAL A 62 -3.67 -5.00 -5.67
C VAL A 62 -3.63 -6.35 -6.39
N ILE A 63 -3.31 -7.40 -5.63
CA ILE A 63 -3.15 -8.79 -6.08
C ILE A 63 -4.26 -9.71 -5.55
N GLY A 64 -5.08 -9.25 -4.61
CA GLY A 64 -6.19 -10.04 -4.09
C GLY A 64 -7.14 -9.24 -3.21
N VAL A 65 -8.31 -9.83 -2.93
CA VAL A 65 -9.31 -9.28 -2.02
C VAL A 65 -9.31 -10.13 -0.75
N VAL A 66 -9.17 -9.47 0.40
CA VAL A 66 -9.11 -10.13 1.72
C VAL A 66 -10.50 -10.20 2.35
N ASN A 67 -11.31 -9.15 2.22
CA ASN A 67 -12.69 -9.13 2.69
C ASN A 67 -13.50 -8.02 1.99
N LYS A 68 -14.80 -8.27 1.75
CA LYS A 68 -15.75 -7.30 1.18
C LYS A 68 -16.85 -6.83 2.17
N ASN A 69 -16.96 -7.47 3.34
CA ASN A 69 -18.14 -7.32 4.22
C ASN A 69 -18.00 -6.28 5.35
N SER A 70 -16.85 -5.61 5.51
CA SER A 70 -16.57 -4.74 6.67
C SER A 70 -16.84 -3.24 6.46
N GLY A 71 -17.55 -2.85 5.40
CA GLY A 71 -17.82 -1.43 5.06
C GLY A 71 -16.62 -0.65 4.51
N VAL A 72 -15.39 -1.08 4.82
CA VAL A 72 -14.13 -0.65 4.20
C VAL A 72 -13.58 -1.82 3.38
N PRO A 73 -13.35 -1.68 2.06
CA PRO A 73 -12.80 -2.76 1.24
C PRO A 73 -11.38 -3.13 1.71
N ALA A 74 -11.13 -4.44 1.85
CA ALA A 74 -9.85 -4.96 2.31
C ALA A 74 -9.11 -5.71 1.18
N PHE A 75 -7.91 -5.25 0.84
CA PHE A 75 -7.10 -5.79 -0.24
C PHE A 75 -5.77 -6.38 0.24
N ARG A 76 -5.23 -7.32 -0.52
CA ARG A 76 -3.83 -7.70 -0.47
C ARG A 76 -3.12 -7.05 -1.66
N ALA A 77 -1.98 -6.41 -1.39
CA ALA A 77 -1.22 -5.70 -2.40
C ALA A 77 0.29 -5.88 -2.21
N VAL A 78 1.03 -5.44 -3.21
CA VAL A 78 2.49 -5.21 -3.15
C VAL A 78 2.77 -3.75 -3.47
N ILE A 79 3.88 -3.21 -2.97
CA ILE A 79 4.34 -1.86 -3.34
C ILE A 79 4.64 -1.87 -4.84
N ALA A 80 3.98 -1.00 -5.60
CA ALA A 80 4.31 -0.86 -7.01
C ALA A 80 5.73 -0.28 -7.12
N PRO A 81 6.55 -0.73 -8.09
CA PRO A 81 7.83 -0.09 -8.34
C PRO A 81 7.58 1.41 -8.52
N ARG A 82 8.33 2.23 -7.79
CA ARG A 82 8.34 3.68 -8.06
C ARG A 82 8.81 3.82 -9.50
N PHE A 83 7.94 4.26 -10.39
CA PHE A 83 8.42 4.97 -11.55
C PHE A 83 9.04 6.23 -10.96
N GLU A 84 10.37 6.24 -10.80
CA GLU A 84 11.07 7.51 -10.77
C GLU A 84 10.64 8.22 -12.04
N ALA A 85 9.72 9.17 -11.90
CA ALA A 85 9.54 10.16 -12.93
C ALA A 85 10.93 10.78 -13.07
N GLU A 86 11.61 10.42 -14.16
CA GLU A 86 12.86 10.99 -14.60
C GLU A 86 12.72 12.50 -14.47
N LYS A 87 13.31 13.04 -13.40
CA LYS A 87 13.48 14.46 -13.25
C LYS A 87 14.58 14.81 -14.24
N ALA A 88 14.21 14.92 -15.52
CA ALA A 88 15.10 15.45 -16.53
C ALA A 88 15.57 16.82 -16.01
N PRO A 89 16.87 17.05 -15.81
CA PRO A 89 17.33 18.39 -15.52
C PRO A 89 16.99 19.23 -16.75
N ALA A 90 16.19 20.28 -16.55
CA ALA A 90 16.10 21.35 -17.53
C ALA A 90 17.53 21.85 -17.76
N ALA A 91 18.09 21.50 -18.91
CA ALA A 91 19.39 21.99 -19.34
C ALA A 91 19.32 23.52 -19.43
N ALA A 92 20.36 24.16 -18.89
CA ALA A 92 20.58 25.59 -18.86
C ALA A 92 20.74 26.20 -20.26
#